data_AF-A0A939HUW5-F1
#
_entry.id   AF-A0A939HUW5-F1
#
_cell.length_a   1.000
_cell.length_b   1.000
_cell.length_c   1.000
_cell.angle_alpha   90.00
_cell.angle_beta   90.00
_cell.angle_gamma   90.00
#
_symmetry.space_group_name_H-M   'P 1'
#
loop_
_entity.id
_entity.type
_entity.pdbx_description
1 polymer ?
#
loop_
_entity_poly.entity_id
_entity_poly.type
_entity_poly.pdbx_seq_one_letter_code
_entity_poly.pdbx_strand_id
1 'polypeptide(L)' 'MSDLPKTQTVEAVYESGVLRPLQTLSDLPEHSKVKITIECEQQPHPLREFFGILSDEEAAELQRTIAKEFEKVYDHDGW' A
#
# COMPACT_ATOMS: atom_id res chain seq x y z
N MET A 1 -22.73 0.71 -37.10
CA MET A 1 -22.51 0.97 -35.66
C MET A 1 -21.33 0.11 -35.26
N SER A 2 -20.21 0.73 -34.93
CA SER A 2 -18.98 0.00 -34.60
C SER A 2 -19.16 -0.67 -33.24
N ASP A 3 -19.10 -1.99 -33.17
CA ASP A 3 -18.99 -2.73 -31.92
C ASP A 3 -17.68 -2.31 -31.24
N LEU A 4 -17.78 -1.49 -30.19
CA LEU A 4 -16.67 -1.30 -29.28
C LEU A 4 -16.40 -2.64 -28.60
N PRO A 5 -15.14 -3.09 -28.49
CA PRO A 5 -14.84 -4.32 -27.76
C PRO A 5 -15.34 -4.17 -26.32
N LYS A 6 -16.27 -5.05 -25.91
CA LYS A 6 -16.79 -5.11 -24.55
C LYS A 6 -15.61 -5.34 -23.60
N THR A 7 -15.25 -4.30 -22.85
CA THR A 7 -14.13 -4.33 -21.90
C THR A 7 -14.71 -4.50 -20.51
N GLN A 8 -14.24 -5.51 -19.78
CA GLN A 8 -14.55 -5.68 -18.37
C GLN A 8 -13.25 -5.66 -17.56
N THR A 9 -13.27 -4.95 -16.44
CA THR A 9 -12.20 -5.03 -15.44
C THR A 9 -12.63 -6.00 -14.36
N VAL A 10 -11.74 -6.90 -13.99
CA VAL A 10 -11.95 -7.87 -12.90
C VAL A 10 -10.74 -7.85 -11.99
N GLU A 11 -10.99 -8.04 -10.70
CA GLU A 11 -9.90 -8.18 -9.73
C GLU A 11 -9.35 -9.61 -9.79
N ALA A 12 -8.04 -9.74 -9.63
CA ALA A 12 -7.36 -11.02 -9.62
C ALA A 12 -6.18 -11.00 -8.65
N VAL A 13 -5.90 -12.15 -8.06
CA VAL A 13 -4.66 -12.38 -7.30
C VAL A 13 -3.63 -13.00 -8.24
N TYR A 14 -2.42 -12.44 -8.25
CA TYR A 14 -1.30 -13.04 -8.95
C TYR A 14 -0.49 -13.91 -7.99
N GLU A 15 -0.53 -15.23 -8.18
CA GLU A 15 0.13 -16.19 -7.30
C GLU A 15 0.75 -17.34 -8.09
N SER A 16 1.99 -17.70 -7.76
CA SER A 16 2.72 -18.81 -8.42
C SER A 16 2.77 -18.68 -9.95
N GLY A 17 2.86 -17.46 -10.47
CA GLY A 17 2.92 -17.20 -11.91
C GLY A 17 1.56 -17.20 -12.62
N VAL A 18 0.45 -17.36 -11.90
CA VAL A 18 -0.91 -17.48 -12.46
C VAL A 18 -1.81 -16.35 -11.95
N LEU A 19 -2.58 -15.73 -12.86
CA LEU A 19 -3.66 -14.81 -12.51
C LEU A 19 -4.90 -15.60 -12.11
N ARG A 20 -5.39 -15.39 -10.88
CA ARG A 20 -6.58 -16.03 -10.32
C ARG A 20 -7.67 -14.98 -10.13
N PRO A 21 -8.69 -14.92 -11.01
CA PRO A 21 -9.79 -13.98 -10.85
C PRO A 21 -10.51 -14.17 -9.51
N LEU A 22 -10.85 -13.07 -8.85
CA LEU A 22 -11.69 -13.08 -7.65
C LEU A 22 -13.18 -13.25 -7.99
N GLN A 23 -13.53 -13.09 -9.26
CA GLN A 23 -14.90 -13.10 -9.77
C GLN A 23 -15.01 -13.99 -11.01
N THR A 24 -16.15 -14.64 -11.21
CA THR A 24 -16.43 -15.42 -12.42
C THR A 24 -16.62 -14.52 -13.63
N LEU A 25 -16.07 -14.93 -14.77
CA LEU A 25 -16.22 -14.23 -16.06
C LEU A 25 -17.47 -14.74 -16.78
N SER A 26 -18.67 -14.36 -16.32
CA SER A 26 -19.95 -14.88 -16.84
C SER A 26 -20.16 -14.67 -18.33
N ASP A 27 -19.59 -13.59 -18.87
CA ASP A 27 -19.79 -13.17 -20.25
C ASP A 27 -18.66 -13.62 -21.20
N LEU A 28 -17.71 -14.41 -20.68
CA LEU A 28 -16.59 -14.92 -21.46
C LEU A 28 -16.79 -16.41 -21.79
N PRO A 29 -17.05 -16.76 -23.06
CA PRO A 29 -17.18 -18.16 -23.45
C PRO A 29 -15.87 -18.93 -23.23
N GLU A 30 -15.99 -20.19 -22.84
CA GLU A 30 -14.83 -21.09 -22.71
C GLU A 30 -14.03 -21.15 -24.02
N HIS A 31 -12.71 -21.34 -23.88
CA HIS A 31 -11.74 -21.40 -25.00
C HIS A 31 -11.63 -20.14 -25.87
N SER A 32 -12.21 -19.02 -25.45
CA SER A 32 -12.02 -17.73 -26.12
C SER A 32 -10.58 -17.23 -25.97
N LYS A 33 -10.00 -16.70 -27.05
CA LYS A 33 -8.76 -15.93 -26.97
C LYS A 33 -9.07 -14.53 -26.47
N VAL A 34 -8.39 -14.09 -25.42
CA VAL A 34 -8.58 -12.77 -24.81
C VAL A 34 -7.27 -11.98 -24.80
N LYS A 35 -7.39 -10.65 -24.76
CA LYS A 35 -6.29 -9.74 -24.45
C LYS A 35 -6.45 -9.30 -22.99
N ILE A 36 -5.39 -9.43 -22.19
CA ILE A 36 -5.39 -9.05 -20.78
C ILE A 36 -4.56 -7.76 -20.63
N THR A 37 -5.10 -6.79 -19.89
CA THR A 37 -4.37 -5.62 -19.40
C THR A 37 -4.16 -5.81 -17.90
N ILE A 38 -2.93 -5.61 -17.42
CA ILE A 38 -2.58 -5.75 -16.00
C ILE A 38 -2.28 -4.36 -15.46
N GLU A 39 -3.06 -3.94 -14.47
CA GLU A 39 -2.82 -2.73 -13.69
C GLU A 39 -2.52 -3.17 -12.26
N CYS A 40 -1.34 -2.80 -11.75
CA CYS A 40 -0.93 -3.09 -10.39
C CYS A 40 -0.83 -1.76 -9.65
N GLU A 41 -1.76 -1.52 -8.73
CA GLU A 41 -1.60 -0.44 -7.77
C GLU A 41 -0.44 -0.80 -6.85
N GLN A 42 0.71 -0.16 -7.07
CA GLN A 42 1.78 -0.23 -6.09
C GLN A 42 1.30 0.51 -4.84
N GLN A 43 0.77 -0.22 -3.86
CA GLN A 43 0.61 0.33 -2.53
C GLN A 43 2.01 0.72 -2.05
N PRO A 44 2.27 2.00 -1.72
CA PRO A 44 3.53 2.36 -1.11
C PRO A 44 3.72 1.50 0.13
N HIS A 45 4.91 0.92 0.28
CA HIS A 45 5.23 0.13 1.48
C HIS A 45 4.90 0.97 2.72
N PRO A 46 4.23 0.44 3.75
CA PRO A 46 3.83 1.22 4.92
C PRO A 46 4.99 1.98 5.58
N LEU A 47 6.20 1.42 5.47
CA LEU A 47 7.43 2.03 5.99
C LEU A 47 8.21 2.88 4.98
N ARG A 48 7.67 3.12 3.78
CA ARG A 48 8.34 3.90 2.73
C ARG A 48 8.62 5.33 3.20
N GLU A 49 7.71 5.92 3.97
CA GLU A 49 7.87 7.27 4.55
C GLU A 49 8.88 7.30 5.71
N PHE A 50 9.20 6.15 6.29
CA PHE A 50 10.17 6.02 7.38
C PHE A 50 11.57 5.61 6.88
N PHE A 51 11.76 5.53 5.56
CA PHE A 51 13.03 5.16 4.96
C PHE A 51 13.89 6.42 4.73
N GLY A 52 14.90 6.63 5.57
CA GLY A 52 15.79 7.79 5.46
C GLY A 52 16.65 8.00 6.71
N ILE A 53 17.50 9.04 6.67
CA ILE A 53 18.22 9.55 7.85
C ILE A 53 17.47 10.80 8.29
N LEU A 54 17.14 10.87 9.58
CA LEU A 54 16.53 12.04 10.17
C LEU A 54 17.51 13.23 10.10
N SER A 55 17.07 14.36 9.58
CA SER A 55 17.87 15.58 9.62
C SER A 55 18.04 16.08 11.07
N ASP A 56 19.08 16.88 11.32
CA ASP A 56 19.33 17.46 12.65
C ASP A 56 18.13 18.32 13.13
N GLU A 57 17.42 18.97 12.19
CA GLU A 57 16.23 19.77 12.50
C GLU A 57 15.06 18.91 12.96
N GLU A 58 14.74 17.84 12.21
CA GLU A 58 13.69 16.89 12.57
C GLU A 58 14.02 16.17 13.89
N ALA A 59 15.30 15.84 14.12
CA ALA A 59 15.77 15.28 15.38
C ALA A 59 15.53 16.22 16.56
N ALA A 60 15.87 17.50 16.41
CA ALA A 60 15.66 18.50 17.44
C ALA A 60 14.17 18.75 17.72
N GLU A 61 13.31 18.70 16.70
CA GLU A 61 11.86 18.79 16.87
C GLU A 61 11.27 17.60 17.63
N LEU A 62 11.68 16.37 17.28
CA LEU A 62 11.25 15.18 18.01
C LEU A 62 11.70 15.21 19.47
N GLN A 63 12.94 15.61 19.74
CA GLN A 63 13.44 15.77 21.11
C GLN A 63 12.60 16.76 21.93
N ARG A 64 12.26 17.92 21.34
CA ARG A 64 11.40 18.92 22.00
C ARG A 64 10.01 18.36 22.28
N THR A 65 9.45 17.61 21.35
CA THR A 65 8.13 16.99 21.52
C THR A 65 8.14 15.94 22.62
N ILE A 66 9.15 15.06 22.65
CA ILE A 66 9.30 14.05 23.70
C ILE A 66 9.47 14.72 25.07
N ALA A 67 10.33 15.73 25.18
CA ALA A 67 10.50 16.48 26.42
C ALA A 67 9.16 17.09 26.87
N LYS A 68 8.44 17.77 25.99
CA LYS A 68 7.14 18.37 26.30
C LYS A 68 6.11 17.35 26.82
N GLU A 69 6.04 16.17 26.20
CA GLU A 69 5.02 15.17 26.53
C GLU A 69 5.43 14.29 27.73
N PHE A 70 6.74 14.11 27.97
CA PHE A 70 7.26 13.15 28.94
C PHE A 70 8.14 13.77 30.07
N GLU A 71 8.29 15.10 30.19
CA GLU A 71 8.98 15.82 31.28
C GLU A 71 8.27 15.75 32.66
N LYS A 72 7.58 14.66 32.96
CA LYS A 72 7.12 14.37 34.33
C LYS A 72 7.49 12.96 34.74
N VAL A 73 8.77 12.68 34.80
CA VAL A 73 9.27 11.71 35.77
C VAL A 73 9.75 12.54 36.95
N TYR A 74 8.94 12.60 38.01
CA TYR A 74 9.33 13.22 39.26
C TYR A 74 10.65 12.59 39.72
N ASP A 75 11.68 13.40 39.92
CA ASP A 75 12.83 13.04 40.75
C ASP A 75 12.29 12.73 42.15
N HIS A 76 12.11 11.44 42.45
CA HIS A 76 12.02 11.01 43.84
C HIS A 76 13.43 11.03 44.37
N ASP A 77 13.89 12.23 44.75
CA ASP A 77 15.07 12.43 45.57
C ASP A 77 14.80 11.77 46.91
N GLY A 78 15.16 10.50 47.01
CA GLY A 78 15.22 9.79 48.28
C GLY A 78 16.35 10.36 49.12
N TRP A 79 15.99 11.28 50.02
CA TRP A 79 16.60 11.50 51.34
C TRP A 79 15.53 11.85 52.35
#